data_AF-A0AAD8IP54-F1
#
_entry.id   AF-A0AAD8IP54-F1
#
_cell.length_a   1.000
_cell.length_b   1.000
_cell.length_c   1.000
_cell.angle_alpha   90.00
_cell.angle_beta   90.00
_cell.angle_gamma   90.00
#
_symmetry.space_group_name_H-M   'P 1'
#
loop_
_entity.id
_entity.type
_entity.pdbx_description
1 polymer ?
#
loop_
_entity_poly.entity_id
_entity_poly.type
_entity_poly.pdbx_seq_one_letter_code
_entity_poly.pdbx_strand_id
1 'polypeptide(L)'
;MVLTTGPVIDFQIVKQGTQDDHAIDWVKAKKKLKNVRVKATHINGEFKIIGLSEKPCNEIYFTLKGKHQDGAQGEVQPEEITVYEYFRKHRNLHLTTFACFRCLDVGKPGKPNYLPLERYTKAPSYVQRAILVNKVGQKPLDCKKVLTDSMDKYEYDKVPLLSAFSISIKKQLTKFDGRVLDTPKMKVSGDED
;
A
#
# COMPACT_ATOMS: atom_id res chain seq x y z
N MET A 1 17.76 2.72 0.61
CA MET A 1 16.61 2.91 -0.28
C MET A 1 15.31 2.60 0.48
N VAL A 2 14.49 3.62 0.73
CA VAL A 2 13.12 3.44 1.25
C VAL A 2 12.29 2.94 0.07
N LEU A 3 11.54 1.85 0.23
CA LEU A 3 10.69 1.34 -0.85
C LEU A 3 9.56 2.34 -1.07
N THR A 4 9.49 2.92 -2.26
CA THR A 4 8.34 3.67 -2.72
C THR A 4 7.19 2.69 -2.98
N THR A 5 6.01 3.01 -2.44
CA THR A 5 4.78 2.30 -2.83
C THR A 5 4.48 2.64 -4.28
N GLY A 6 4.26 1.62 -5.12
CA GLY A 6 4.09 1.78 -6.56
C GLY A 6 3.68 0.47 -7.21
N PRO A 7 3.50 0.42 -8.54
CA PRO A 7 3.32 -0.83 -9.28
C PRO A 7 4.37 -1.89 -8.92
N VAL A 8 3.97 -3.17 -8.92
CA VAL A 8 4.91 -4.29 -8.68
C VAL A 8 6.05 -4.30 -9.70
N ILE A 9 5.79 -3.85 -10.93
CA ILE A 9 6.78 -3.79 -12.01
C ILE A 9 7.89 -2.79 -11.69
N ASP A 10 7.56 -1.55 -11.32
CA ASP A 10 8.53 -0.54 -10.88
C ASP A 10 9.41 -1.06 -9.75
N PHE A 11 8.81 -1.78 -8.79
CA PHE A 11 9.56 -2.41 -7.71
C PHE A 11 10.60 -3.42 -8.25
N GLN A 12 10.25 -4.22 -9.26
CA GLN A 12 11.17 -5.18 -9.87
C GLN A 12 12.27 -4.50 -10.66
N ILE A 13 11.94 -3.48 -11.47
CA ILE A 13 12.90 -2.68 -12.24
C ILE A 13 13.97 -2.14 -11.30
N VAL A 14 13.56 -1.43 -10.24
CA VAL A 14 14.51 -0.83 -9.29
C VAL A 14 15.28 -1.89 -8.50
N LYS A 15 14.66 -3.03 -8.17
CA LYS A 15 15.34 -4.08 -7.40
C LYS A 15 16.33 -4.90 -8.20
N GLN A 16 16.06 -5.11 -9.48
CA GLN A 16 16.90 -5.91 -10.36
C GLN A 16 17.89 -5.03 -11.15
N GLY A 17 17.72 -3.71 -11.12
CA GLY A 17 18.57 -2.77 -11.84
C GLY A 17 18.36 -2.83 -13.35
N THR A 18 17.19 -3.25 -13.81
CA THR A 18 16.85 -3.28 -15.24
C THR A 18 16.31 -1.92 -15.68
N GLN A 19 16.43 -1.60 -16.96
CA GLN A 19 15.83 -0.38 -17.55
C GLN A 19 14.52 -0.68 -18.30
N ASP A 20 14.25 -1.96 -18.59
CA ASP A 20 13.09 -2.42 -19.36
C ASP A 20 12.31 -3.49 -18.56
N ASP A 21 10.99 -3.46 -18.69
CA ASP A 21 10.01 -4.37 -18.09
C ASP A 21 10.18 -5.79 -18.65
N HIS A 22 10.56 -5.91 -19.93
CA HIS A 22 10.81 -7.21 -20.57
C HIS A 22 12.08 -7.90 -20.08
N ALA A 23 13.03 -7.14 -19.52
CA ALA A 23 14.27 -7.67 -18.97
C ALA A 23 14.13 -8.22 -17.54
N ILE A 24 12.93 -8.17 -16.94
CA ILE A 24 12.69 -8.66 -15.58
C ILE A 24 12.92 -10.17 -15.51
N ASP A 25 13.82 -10.59 -14.62
CA ASP A 25 14.00 -12.00 -14.27
C ASP A 25 12.84 -12.43 -13.37
N TRP A 26 11.84 -13.05 -13.99
CA TRP A 26 10.62 -13.51 -13.32
C TRP A 26 10.88 -14.63 -12.31
N VAL A 27 11.97 -15.39 -12.43
CA VAL A 27 12.35 -16.43 -11.47
C VAL A 27 12.85 -15.79 -10.18
N LYS A 28 13.69 -14.75 -10.28
CA LYS A 28 14.10 -13.93 -9.13
C LYS A 28 12.93 -13.17 -8.55
N ALA A 29 12.07 -12.58 -9.39
CA ALA A 29 10.88 -11.85 -8.97
C ALA A 29 9.95 -12.74 -8.13
N LYS A 30 9.63 -13.96 -8.60
CA LYS A 30 8.79 -14.94 -7.90
C LYS A 30 9.32 -15.23 -6.48
N LYS A 31 10.63 -15.46 -6.34
CA LYS A 31 11.26 -15.71 -5.02
C LYS A 31 11.16 -14.51 -4.09
N LYS A 32 11.33 -13.29 -4.60
CA LYS A 32 11.31 -12.04 -3.81
C LYS A 32 9.90 -11.57 -3.45
N LEU A 33 8.92 -11.88 -4.30
CA LEU A 33 7.51 -11.53 -4.11
C LEU A 33 6.75 -12.54 -3.23
N LYS A 34 7.24 -13.77 -3.08
CA LYS A 34 6.60 -14.76 -2.20
C LYS A 34 6.44 -14.21 -0.78
N ASN A 35 5.25 -14.38 -0.21
CA ASN A 35 4.83 -13.91 1.11
C ASN A 35 4.74 -12.38 1.30
N VAL A 36 4.91 -11.60 0.24
CA VAL A 36 4.67 -10.15 0.26
C VAL A 36 3.17 -9.87 0.25
N ARG A 37 2.73 -8.80 0.94
CA ARG A 37 1.36 -8.28 0.82
C ARG A 37 1.28 -7.22 -0.28
N VAL A 38 0.20 -7.27 -1.06
CA VAL A 38 -0.14 -6.28 -2.10
C VAL A 38 -1.55 -5.78 -1.87
N LYS A 39 -1.82 -4.56 -2.32
CA LYS A 39 -3.12 -3.92 -2.20
C LYS A 39 -3.76 -3.78 -3.56
N ALA A 40 -4.86 -4.48 -3.76
CA ALA A 40 -5.67 -4.39 -4.97
C ALA A 40 -6.42 -3.05 -4.99
N THR A 41 -6.13 -2.21 -5.97
CA THR A 41 -6.74 -0.88 -6.15
C THR A 41 -8.25 -0.96 -6.37
N HIS A 42 -8.70 -1.86 -7.24
CA HIS A 42 -10.10 -2.05 -7.65
C HIS A 42 -11.06 -2.50 -6.54
N ILE A 43 -10.55 -3.07 -5.43
CA ILE A 43 -11.37 -3.55 -4.31
C ILE A 43 -10.85 -3.09 -2.94
N ASN A 44 -9.84 -2.22 -2.90
CA ASN A 44 -9.17 -1.73 -1.70
C ASN A 44 -8.75 -2.85 -0.71
N GLY A 45 -8.51 -4.06 -1.22
CA GLY A 45 -8.25 -5.27 -0.43
C GLY A 45 -6.77 -5.63 -0.40
N GLU A 46 -6.31 -6.19 0.71
CA GLU A 46 -4.94 -6.67 0.86
C GLU A 46 -4.83 -8.19 0.68
N PHE A 47 -3.85 -8.60 -0.12
CA PHE A 47 -3.62 -10.01 -0.46
C PHE A 47 -2.17 -10.40 -0.22
N LYS A 48 -1.95 -11.61 0.28
CA LYS A 48 -0.62 -12.22 0.38
C LYS A 48 -0.31 -12.94 -0.94
N ILE A 49 0.82 -12.57 -1.56
CA ILE A 49 1.35 -13.24 -2.74
C ILE A 49 1.84 -14.63 -2.34
N ILE A 50 1.30 -15.65 -3.00
CA ILE A 50 1.75 -17.04 -2.88
C ILE A 50 2.69 -17.43 -4.04
N GLY A 51 2.56 -16.77 -5.19
CA GLY A 51 3.32 -17.09 -6.39
C GLY A 51 3.16 -16.08 -7.53
N LEU A 52 3.71 -16.46 -8.67
CA LEU A 52 3.48 -15.82 -9.96
C LEU A 52 3.00 -16.91 -10.92
N SER A 53 2.03 -16.54 -11.75
CA SER A 53 1.44 -17.42 -12.75
C SER A 53 2.49 -17.88 -13.76
N GLU A 54 2.27 -19.08 -14.31
CA GLU A 54 3.17 -19.64 -15.32
C GLU A 54 3.00 -18.93 -16.66
N LYS A 55 1.74 -18.68 -17.04
CA LYS A 55 1.31 -17.99 -18.25
C LYS A 55 1.02 -16.51 -18.02
N PRO A 56 1.03 -15.68 -19.07
CA PRO A 56 0.54 -14.30 -19.04
C PRO A 56 -0.95 -14.16 -18.66
N CYS A 57 -1.34 -13.01 -18.12
CA CYS A 57 -2.71 -12.74 -17.66
C CYS A 57 -3.77 -12.82 -18.77
N ASN A 58 -3.40 -12.57 -20.04
CA ASN A 58 -4.28 -12.73 -21.20
C ASN A 58 -4.45 -14.19 -21.64
N GLU A 59 -3.68 -15.13 -21.12
CA GLU A 59 -3.75 -16.58 -21.43
C GLU A 59 -4.30 -17.43 -20.27
N ILE A 60 -4.56 -16.82 -19.11
CA ILE A 60 -5.12 -17.50 -17.95
C ILE A 60 -6.64 -17.36 -17.98
N TYR A 61 -7.33 -18.48 -18.15
CA TYR A 61 -8.79 -18.55 -18.10
C TYR A 61 -9.28 -18.94 -16.72
N PHE A 62 -10.45 -18.42 -16.35
CA PHE A 62 -11.21 -18.89 -15.19
C PHE A 62 -12.71 -18.81 -15.46
N THR A 63 -13.44 -19.68 -14.78
CA THR A 63 -14.89 -19.72 -14.88
C THR A 63 -15.52 -18.63 -14.01
N LEU A 64 -16.14 -17.63 -14.65
CA LEU A 64 -16.93 -16.61 -13.99
C LEU A 64 -18.34 -17.15 -13.75
N LYS A 65 -18.70 -17.34 -12.47
CA LYS A 65 -20.10 -17.57 -12.10
C LYS A 65 -20.85 -16.27 -12.36
N GLY A 66 -21.77 -16.26 -13.32
CA GLY A 66 -22.49 -15.04 -13.64
C GLY A 66 -23.37 -14.59 -12.46
N LYS A 67 -23.65 -13.29 -12.43
CA LYS A 67 -24.59 -12.70 -11.46
C LYS A 67 -25.99 -12.76 -12.06
N HIS A 68 -26.98 -13.14 -11.24
CA HIS A 68 -28.37 -12.83 -11.56
C HIS A 68 -28.49 -11.31 -11.72
N GLN A 69 -28.92 -10.85 -12.89
CA GLN A 69 -29.58 -9.56 -12.97
C GLN A 69 -30.96 -9.76 -12.33
N ASP A 70 -31.33 -8.87 -11.40
CA ASP A 70 -32.63 -8.90 -10.74
C ASP A 70 -33.75 -9.00 -11.79
N GLY A 71 -34.46 -10.13 -11.81
CA GLY A 71 -35.61 -10.37 -12.68
C GLY A 71 -35.46 -11.42 -13.80
N ALA A 72 -34.26 -11.95 -14.09
CA ALA A 72 -34.10 -12.98 -15.13
C ALA A 72 -34.17 -14.41 -14.53
N GLN A 73 -35.29 -15.11 -14.76
CA GLN A 73 -35.40 -16.56 -14.56
C GLN A 73 -34.71 -17.28 -15.73
N GLY A 74 -33.40 -17.51 -15.59
CA GLY A 74 -32.64 -18.36 -16.51
C GLY A 74 -31.36 -18.81 -15.82
N GLU A 75 -31.00 -20.09 -15.98
CA GLU A 75 -29.72 -20.61 -15.47
C GLU A 75 -28.58 -19.77 -16.02
N VAL A 76 -27.88 -19.07 -15.15
CA VAL A 76 -26.76 -18.23 -15.54
C VAL A 76 -25.61 -19.14 -15.94
N GLN A 77 -25.38 -19.29 -17.25
CA GLN A 77 -24.31 -20.14 -17.73
C GLN A 77 -22.95 -19.60 -17.24
N PRO A 78 -22.08 -20.48 -16.72
CA PRO A 78 -20.72 -20.09 -16.39
C PRO A 78 -19.99 -19.61 -17.66
N GLU A 79 -19.47 -18.37 -17.62
CA GLU A 79 -18.68 -17.81 -18.72
C GLU A 79 -17.20 -18.11 -18.47
N GLU A 80 -16.50 -18.63 -19.48
CA GLU A 80 -15.05 -18.76 -19.43
C GLU A 80 -14.41 -17.45 -19.93
N ILE A 81 -13.67 -16.78 -19.05
CA ILE A 81 -13.09 -15.46 -19.33
C ILE A 81 -11.63 -15.44 -18.89
N THR A 82 -10.78 -14.71 -19.62
CA THR A 82 -9.39 -14.51 -19.20
C THR A 82 -9.29 -13.53 -18.05
N VAL A 83 -8.20 -13.60 -17.28
CA VAL A 83 -7.93 -12.61 -16.22
C VAL A 83 -7.91 -11.21 -16.81
N TYR A 84 -7.21 -11.00 -17.93
CA TYR A 84 -7.17 -9.71 -18.63
C TYR A 84 -8.58 -9.20 -19.00
N GLU A 85 -9.39 -10.04 -19.65
CA GLU A 85 -10.74 -9.65 -20.09
C GLU A 85 -11.65 -9.33 -18.92
N TYR A 86 -11.55 -10.08 -17.82
CA TYR A 86 -12.33 -9.81 -16.61
C TYR A 86 -12.04 -8.41 -16.05
N PHE A 87 -10.76 -8.08 -15.89
CA PHE A 87 -10.34 -6.79 -15.34
C PHE A 87 -10.67 -5.63 -16.27
N ARG A 88 -10.56 -5.84 -17.58
CA ARG A 88 -10.96 -4.85 -18.59
C ARG A 88 -12.46 -4.59 -18.57
N LYS A 89 -13.29 -5.63 -18.67
CA LYS A 89 -14.75 -5.52 -18.83
C LYS A 89 -15.49 -5.20 -17.53
N HIS A 90 -15.10 -5.83 -16.41
CA HIS A 90 -15.86 -5.75 -15.15
C HIS A 90 -15.25 -4.80 -14.12
N ARG A 91 -13.97 -4.40 -14.28
CA ARG A 91 -13.27 -3.54 -13.33
C ARG A 91 -12.75 -2.23 -13.93
N ASN A 92 -13.02 -1.98 -15.22
CA ASN A 92 -12.57 -0.79 -15.96
C ASN A 92 -11.06 -0.54 -15.86
N LEU A 93 -10.27 -1.61 -15.74
CA LEU A 93 -8.81 -1.55 -15.68
C LEU A 93 -8.23 -1.77 -17.08
N HIS A 94 -7.77 -0.69 -17.70
CA HIS A 94 -7.03 -0.74 -18.97
C HIS A 94 -5.59 -1.20 -18.71
N LEU A 95 -5.39 -2.51 -18.73
CA LEU A 95 -4.10 -3.18 -18.51
C LEU A 95 -3.24 -3.22 -19.78
N THR A 96 -3.25 -2.21 -20.65
CA THR A 96 -2.64 -2.26 -21.99
C THR A 96 -1.17 -2.66 -21.99
N THR A 97 -0.37 -2.15 -21.05
CA THR A 97 1.05 -2.55 -20.90
C THR A 97 1.20 -3.90 -20.19
N PHE A 98 0.20 -4.33 -19.41
CA PHE A 98 0.32 -5.46 -18.49
C PHE A 98 -0.39 -6.74 -18.92
N ALA A 99 -1.10 -6.71 -20.05
CA ALA A 99 -1.82 -7.86 -20.60
C ALA A 99 -0.90 -9.07 -20.85
N CYS A 100 0.31 -8.80 -21.33
CA CYS A 100 1.32 -9.81 -21.68
C CYS A 100 2.22 -10.22 -20.51
N PHE A 101 2.04 -9.65 -19.31
CA PHE A 101 2.81 -10.06 -18.14
C PHE A 101 2.11 -11.14 -17.33
N ARG A 102 2.90 -11.80 -16.47
CA ARG A 102 2.42 -12.78 -15.50
C ARG A 102 1.56 -12.10 -14.42
N CYS A 103 0.57 -12.83 -13.95
CA CYS A 103 -0.30 -12.45 -12.84
C CYS A 103 0.33 -12.84 -11.50
N LEU A 104 -0.04 -12.12 -10.44
CA LEU A 104 0.21 -12.50 -9.06
C LEU A 104 -0.77 -13.60 -8.67
N ASP A 105 -0.25 -14.70 -8.13
CA ASP A 105 -1.07 -15.70 -7.48
C ASP A 105 -1.29 -15.27 -6.03
N VAL A 106 -2.55 -15.10 -5.63
CA VAL A 106 -2.93 -14.76 -4.26
C VAL A 106 -4.00 -15.68 -3.70
N GLY A 107 -4.18 -15.70 -2.38
CA GLY A 107 -5.20 -16.53 -1.74
C GLY A 107 -4.73 -17.96 -1.48
N LYS A 108 -5.52 -18.96 -1.89
CA LYS A 108 -5.29 -20.37 -1.52
C LYS A 108 -4.37 -21.06 -2.55
N PRO A 109 -3.31 -21.80 -2.13
CA PRO A 109 -2.36 -22.44 -3.05
C PRO A 109 -2.97 -23.40 -4.08
N GLY A 110 -4.02 -24.16 -3.72
CA GLY A 110 -4.67 -25.09 -4.63
C GLY A 110 -5.72 -24.47 -5.57
N LYS A 111 -6.12 -23.22 -5.32
CA LYS A 111 -7.05 -22.46 -6.17
C LYS A 111 -6.75 -20.97 -6.01
N PRO A 112 -5.67 -20.48 -6.63
CA PRO A 112 -5.25 -19.09 -6.52
C PRO A 112 -6.29 -18.17 -7.16
N ASN A 113 -6.41 -16.97 -6.59
CA ASN A 113 -6.98 -15.84 -7.29
C ASN A 113 -5.86 -15.13 -8.03
N TYR A 114 -6.10 -14.76 -9.28
CA TYR A 114 -5.10 -14.08 -10.10
C TYR A 114 -5.33 -12.57 -10.05
N LEU A 115 -4.28 -11.82 -9.71
CA LEU A 115 -4.29 -10.36 -9.78
C LEU A 115 -3.28 -9.90 -10.84
N PRO A 116 -3.64 -8.96 -11.72
CA PRO A 116 -2.67 -8.24 -12.54
C PRO A 116 -1.60 -7.57 -11.65
N LEU A 117 -0.48 -7.19 -12.25
CA LEU A 117 0.63 -6.53 -11.56
C LEU A 117 0.25 -5.10 -11.13
N GLU A 118 -0.53 -5.02 -10.05
CA GLU A 118 -1.11 -3.81 -9.47
C GLU A 118 -0.16 -3.13 -8.47
N ARG A 119 -0.68 -2.12 -7.76
CA ARG A 119 0.05 -1.41 -6.71
C ARG A 119 0.45 -2.33 -5.55
N TYR A 120 1.74 -2.29 -5.24
CA TYR A 120 2.37 -2.98 -4.13
C TYR A 120 2.40 -2.11 -2.87
N THR A 121 2.10 -2.73 -1.74
CA THR A 121 2.21 -2.15 -0.39
C THR A 121 2.84 -3.17 0.54
N LYS A 122 4.18 -3.25 0.54
CA LYS A 122 4.88 -4.07 1.55
C LYS A 122 5.22 -3.22 2.75
N ALA A 123 4.95 -3.78 3.93
CA ALA A 123 5.48 -3.25 5.16
C ALA A 123 7.02 -3.15 5.09
N PRO A 124 7.63 -2.02 5.46
CA PRO A 124 9.08 -1.86 5.43
C PRO A 124 9.74 -2.95 6.26
N SER A 125 10.85 -3.52 5.79
CA SER A 125 11.65 -4.49 6.55
C SER A 125 12.20 -3.85 7.84
N TYR A 126 12.73 -4.65 8.77
CA TYR A 126 13.38 -4.12 9.99
C TYR A 126 14.45 -3.08 9.66
N VAL A 127 15.34 -3.38 8.71
CA VAL A 127 16.39 -2.44 8.25
C VAL A 127 15.78 -1.17 7.65
N GLN A 128 14.71 -1.29 6.87
CA GLN A 128 14.04 -0.12 6.29
C GLN A 128 13.31 0.71 7.34
N ARG A 129 12.72 0.07 8.36
CA ARG A 129 12.14 0.74 9.52
C ARG A 129 13.19 1.49 10.30
N ALA A 130 14.35 0.87 10.56
CA ALA A 130 15.47 1.54 11.23
C ALA A 130 15.97 2.76 10.43
N ILE A 131 16.16 2.62 9.12
CA ILE A 131 16.52 3.76 8.24
C ILE A 131 15.44 4.84 8.29
N LEU A 132 14.16 4.46 8.25
CA LEU A 132 13.04 5.41 8.31
C LEU A 132 13.01 6.13 9.65
N VAL A 133 13.13 5.42 10.77
CA VAL A 133 13.17 6.00 12.12
C VAL A 133 14.36 6.95 12.25
N ASN A 134 15.53 6.59 11.74
CA ASN A 134 16.69 7.49 11.75
C ASN A 134 16.50 8.72 10.86
N LYS A 135 15.73 8.61 9.77
CA LYS A 135 15.42 9.73 8.87
C LYS A 135 14.30 10.63 9.39
N VAL A 136 13.29 10.06 10.03
CA VAL A 136 12.11 10.75 10.55
C VAL A 136 12.36 11.26 11.97
N GLY A 137 13.32 10.68 12.68
CA GLY A 137 13.76 11.10 14.00
C GLY A 137 14.25 12.54 13.97
N GLN A 138 13.38 13.45 14.39
CA GLN A 138 13.66 14.87 14.52
C GLN A 138 13.82 15.22 15.99
N LYS A 139 14.75 16.13 16.30
CA LYS A 139 14.88 16.64 17.67
C LYS A 139 13.65 17.50 18.01
N PRO A 140 13.23 17.58 19.28
CA PRO A 140 12.04 18.33 19.67
C PRO A 140 12.04 19.80 19.19
N LEU A 141 13.21 20.46 19.22
CA LEU A 141 13.35 21.84 18.75
C LEU A 141 13.16 21.97 17.24
N ASP A 142 13.70 21.03 16.46
CA ASP A 142 13.57 21.01 15.00
C ASP A 142 12.11 20.73 14.61
N CYS A 143 11.44 19.78 15.29
CA CYS A 143 10.02 19.50 15.10
C CYS A 143 9.16 20.74 15.41
N LYS A 144 9.41 21.42 16.53
CA LYS A 144 8.72 22.67 16.88
C LYS A 144 8.90 23.75 15.81
N LYS A 145 10.11 23.90 15.27
CA LYS A 145 10.41 24.84 14.20
C LYS A 145 9.65 24.49 12.92
N VAL A 146 9.71 23.24 12.46
CA VAL A 146 8.98 22.76 11.28
C VAL A 146 7.48 23.01 11.41
N LEU A 147 6.90 22.76 12.59
CA LEU A 147 5.49 23.05 12.85
C LEU A 147 5.18 24.54 12.75
N THR A 148 6.01 25.39 13.36
CA THR A 148 5.82 26.86 13.35
C THR A 148 5.97 27.41 11.93
N ASP A 149 7.03 27.02 11.22
CA ASP A 149 7.29 27.42 9.83
C ASP A 149 6.15 26.95 8.89
N SER A 150 5.57 25.78 9.16
CA SER A 150 4.42 25.27 8.40
C SER A 150 3.17 26.12 8.57
N MET A 151 2.90 26.62 9.78
CA MET A 151 1.76 27.50 10.05
C MET A 151 1.88 28.82 9.29
N ASP A 152 3.10 29.34 9.14
CA ASP A 152 3.36 30.52 8.33
C ASP A 152 3.21 30.24 6.84
N LYS A 153 3.71 29.08 6.36
CA LYS A 153 3.64 28.69 4.96
C LYS A 153 2.22 28.43 4.45
N TYR A 154 1.36 27.80 5.26
CA TYR A 154 0.02 27.41 4.82
C TYR A 154 -0.99 28.56 4.80
N GLU A 155 -0.67 29.69 5.45
CA GLU A 155 -1.48 30.92 5.45
C GLU A 155 -2.99 30.65 5.65
N TYR A 156 -3.33 29.87 6.69
CA TYR A 156 -4.71 29.46 6.98
C TYR A 156 -5.67 30.65 7.14
N ASP A 157 -5.15 31.82 7.51
CA ASP A 157 -5.87 33.09 7.58
C ASP A 157 -6.43 33.55 6.23
N LYS A 158 -5.88 33.08 5.11
CA LYS A 158 -6.31 33.43 3.74
C LYS A 158 -7.25 32.40 3.11
N VAL A 159 -7.59 31.31 3.80
CA VAL A 159 -8.45 30.25 3.25
C VAL A 159 -9.91 30.73 3.27
N PRO A 160 -10.56 30.94 2.10
CA PRO A 160 -11.91 31.53 2.04
C PRO A 160 -12.95 30.72 2.79
N LEU A 161 -12.81 29.39 2.77
CA LEU A 161 -13.69 28.49 3.50
C LEU A 161 -13.63 28.75 5.02
N LEU A 162 -12.43 28.92 5.60
CA LEU A 162 -12.31 29.18 7.05
C LEU A 162 -12.92 30.53 7.42
N SER A 163 -12.70 31.55 6.58
CA SER A 163 -13.31 32.87 6.77
C SER A 163 -14.83 32.84 6.67
N ALA A 164 -15.41 32.08 5.74
CA ALA A 164 -16.86 31.97 5.56
C ALA A 164 -17.55 31.38 6.81
N PHE A 165 -16.85 30.49 7.52
CA PHE A 165 -17.32 29.90 8.78
C PHE A 165 -16.82 30.64 10.04
N SER A 166 -16.22 31.83 9.90
CA SER A 166 -15.64 32.61 11.01
C SER A 166 -14.62 31.82 11.85
N ILE A 167 -13.89 30.89 11.24
CA ILE A 167 -12.84 30.10 11.88
C ILE A 167 -11.51 30.83 11.72
N SER A 168 -10.82 31.05 12.84
CA SER A 168 -9.47 31.63 12.87
C SER A 168 -8.49 30.66 13.55
N ILE A 169 -7.33 30.47 12.94
CA ILE A 169 -6.28 29.58 13.43
C ILE A 169 -5.06 30.41 13.83
N LYS A 170 -4.70 30.39 15.12
CA LYS A 170 -3.50 31.07 15.62
C LYS A 170 -2.24 30.36 15.13
N LYS A 171 -1.23 31.12 14.69
CA LYS A 171 0.05 30.59 14.21
C LYS A 171 0.98 30.13 15.34
N GLN A 172 0.76 30.63 16.56
CA GLN A 172 1.57 30.28 17.72
C GLN A 172 1.05 29.03 18.42
N LEU A 173 1.96 28.18 18.90
CA LEU A 173 1.63 27.05 19.75
C LEU A 173 1.08 27.52 21.10
N THR A 174 0.02 26.85 21.56
CA THR A 174 -0.57 27.08 22.88
C THR A 174 0.45 26.78 23.98
N LYS A 175 0.62 27.73 24.90
CA LYS A 175 1.48 27.58 26.08
C LYS A 175 0.65 27.06 27.26
N PHE A 176 1.23 26.20 28.07
CA PHE A 176 0.61 25.67 29.29
C PHE A 176 1.70 25.41 30.33
N ASP A 177 1.33 25.50 31.60
CA ASP A 177 2.24 25.20 32.71
C ASP A 177 2.19 23.71 33.03
N GLY A 178 3.32 23.03 32.82
CA GLY A 178 3.50 21.62 33.14
C GLY A 178 4.14 21.44 34.52
N ARG A 179 3.96 20.25 35.11
CA ARG A 179 4.64 19.80 36.34
C ARG A 179 5.40 18.52 36.09
N VAL A 180 6.64 18.44 36.60
CA VAL A 180 7.44 17.21 36.63
C VAL A 180 7.19 16.54 37.98
N LEU A 181 6.66 15.31 37.95
CA LEU A 181 6.43 14.53 39.16
C LEU A 181 7.73 13.85 39.59
N ASP A 182 7.87 13.65 40.90
CA ASP A 182 8.96 12.83 41.42
C ASP A 182 8.84 11.39 40.92
N THR A 183 10.00 10.78 40.65
CA THR A 183 10.07 9.39 40.17
C THR A 183 9.67 8.44 41.31
N PRO A 184 8.80 7.43 41.06
CA PRO A 184 8.41 6.49 42.09
C PRO A 184 9.60 5.66 42.57
N LYS A 185 9.63 5.34 43.87
CA LYS A 185 10.59 4.38 44.42
C LYS A 185 10.14 2.96 44.05
N MET A 186 11.02 2.20 43.40
CA MET A 186 10.79 0.80 43.11
C MET A 186 11.38 -0.06 44.24
N LYS A 187 10.56 -0.92 44.87
CA LYS A 187 11.07 -1.98 45.76
C LYS A 187 11.46 -3.18 44.90
N VAL A 188 12.75 -3.49 44.87
CA VAL A 188 13.26 -4.75 44.30
C VAL A 188 13.29 -5.77 45.45
N SER A 189 12.80 -6.99 45.23
CA SER A 189 12.82 -8.04 46.25
C SER A 189 14.28 -8.39 46.60
N GLY A 190 14.75 -7.93 47.76
CA GLY A 190 16.12 -8.17 48.22
C GLY A 190 16.59 -7.28 49.37
N ASP A 191 16.06 -6.07 49.52
CA ASP A 191 16.45 -5.18 50.62
C ASP A 191 15.39 -5.21 51.75
N GLU A 192 15.83 -5.71 52.91
CA GLU A 192 15.18 -5.51 54.21
C GLU A 192 15.44 -4.06 54.66
N ASP A 193 14.32 -3.36 54.92
CA ASP A 193 14.13 -2.03 55.52
C ASP A 193 14.93 -0.81 54.99
#